data_AF-A0A182ARZ4-F1
#
_entry.id   AF-A0A182ARZ4-F1
#
_cell.length_a   1.000
_cell.length_b   1.000
_cell.length_c   1.000
_cell.angle_alpha   90.00
_cell.angle_beta   90.00
_cell.angle_gamma   90.00
#
_symmetry.space_group_name_H-M   'P 1'
#
loop_
_entity.id
_entity.type
_entity.pdbx_description
1 polymer ?
#
loop_
_entity_poly.entity_id
_entity_poly.type
_entity_poly.pdbx_seq_one_letter_code
_entity_poly.pdbx_strand_id
1 'polypeptide(L)'
;MAARRSRPIAADHAIHPIQGSQWKRQLLDGASELFTRGKKDKDKEEVQAKEAELFQQINRLQVELEWLITSLSCSDARELRKLVDHDHPELSVSRYCALLGLPRSTLYYRPTPELESTLRIMARIDALYLEDPCSGSSRMVDYLARDGIPISRDRM
;
A
#
# COMPACT_ATOMS: atom_id res chain seq x y z
N MET A 1 27.37 11.62 70.70
CA MET A 1 26.46 10.76 69.89
C MET A 1 26.97 9.33 69.96
N ALA A 2 26.31 8.48 70.76
CA ALA A 2 26.72 7.09 70.94
C ALA A 2 26.49 6.31 69.63
N ALA A 3 27.57 5.84 69.01
CA ALA A 3 27.52 4.87 67.94
C ALA A 3 26.92 3.58 68.53
N ARG A 4 25.62 3.34 68.29
CA ARG A 4 25.01 2.05 68.61
C ARG A 4 25.79 1.01 67.80
N ARG A 5 26.61 0.20 68.49
CA ARG A 5 27.18 -1.01 67.89
C ARG A 5 25.99 -1.91 67.58
N SER A 6 25.59 -1.96 66.31
CA SER A 6 24.58 -2.89 65.85
C SER A 6 25.06 -4.30 66.17
N ARG A 7 24.39 -5.02 67.08
CA ARG A 7 24.53 -6.47 67.17
C ARG A 7 24.26 -7.06 65.78
N PRO A 8 24.96 -8.13 65.36
CA PRO A 8 24.71 -8.73 64.06
C PRO A 8 23.28 -9.25 64.04
N ILE A 9 22.42 -8.63 63.22
CA ILE A 9 20.99 -8.91 63.05
C ILE A 9 20.74 -10.42 62.81
N ALA A 10 21.71 -11.14 62.23
CA ALA A 10 21.67 -12.59 62.03
C ALA A 10 21.55 -13.39 63.35
N ALA A 11 22.15 -12.90 64.45
CA ALA A 11 22.09 -13.56 65.76
C ALA A 11 20.71 -13.39 66.43
N ASP A 12 20.05 -12.24 66.23
CA ASP A 12 18.74 -11.95 66.82
C ASP A 12 17.61 -12.70 66.10
N HIS A 13 17.82 -13.10 64.85
CA HIS A 13 16.83 -13.77 63.99
C HIS A 13 17.13 -15.25 63.69
N ALA A 14 18.10 -15.86 64.38
CA ALA A 14 18.54 -17.26 64.17
C ALA A 14 18.88 -17.60 62.70
N ILE A 15 19.39 -16.62 61.95
CA ILE A 15 19.82 -16.80 60.56
C ILE A 15 21.29 -17.17 60.56
N HIS A 16 21.67 -18.17 59.76
CA HIS A 16 23.08 -18.55 59.66
C HIS A 16 23.90 -17.37 59.07
N PRO A 17 25.09 -17.02 59.62
CA PRO A 17 25.86 -15.85 59.17
C PRO A 17 26.18 -15.81 57.66
N ILE A 18 26.34 -16.99 57.05
CA ILE A 18 26.55 -17.15 55.60
C ILE A 18 25.29 -16.77 54.80
N GLN A 19 24.10 -17.08 55.29
CA GLN A 19 22.83 -16.70 54.63
C GLN A 19 22.63 -15.19 54.69
N GLY A 20 22.95 -14.57 55.83
CA GLY A 20 22.86 -13.11 55.98
C GLY A 20 23.81 -12.35 55.03
N SER A 21 25.03 -12.84 54.85
CA SER A 21 25.97 -12.25 53.89
C SER A 21 25.55 -12.49 52.44
N GLN A 22 24.98 -13.67 52.13
CA GLN A 22 24.47 -14.01 50.80
C GLN A 22 23.27 -13.13 50.41
N TRP A 23 22.29 -12.94 51.32
CA TRP A 23 21.15 -12.05 51.10
C TRP A 23 21.56 -10.59 50.97
N LYS A 24 22.52 -10.12 51.79
CA LYS A 24 23.07 -8.76 51.66
C LYS A 24 23.70 -8.54 50.28
N ARG A 25 24.41 -9.55 49.77
CA ARG A 25 25.03 -9.51 48.45
C ARG A 25 23.98 -9.46 47.33
N GLN A 26 22.98 -10.35 47.39
CA GLN A 26 21.84 -10.34 46.46
C GLN A 26 21.09 -9.01 46.45
N LEU A 27 20.88 -8.41 47.63
CA LEU A 27 20.24 -7.10 47.74
C LEU A 27 21.09 -6.00 47.13
N LEU A 28 22.40 -5.97 47.40
CA LEU A 28 23.29 -4.96 46.81
C LEU A 28 23.40 -5.11 45.29
N ASP A 29 23.44 -6.34 44.78
CA ASP A 29 23.50 -6.62 43.34
C ASP A 29 22.19 -6.22 42.62
N GLY A 30 21.03 -6.42 43.25
CA GLY A 30 19.71 -6.12 42.68
C GLY A 30 19.07 -4.78 43.09
N ALA A 31 19.67 -4.03 44.02
CA ALA A 31 19.06 -2.84 44.61
C ALA A 31 18.71 -1.77 43.57
N SER A 32 19.62 -1.50 42.64
CA SER A 32 19.41 -0.51 41.58
C SER A 32 18.23 -0.88 40.67
N GLU A 33 18.02 -2.17 40.43
CA GLU A 33 16.90 -2.66 39.64
C GLU A 33 15.57 -2.49 40.37
N LEU A 34 15.51 -2.74 41.68
CA LEU A 34 14.27 -2.55 42.45
C LEU A 34 13.78 -1.10 42.40
N PHE A 35 14.69 -0.12 42.45
CA PHE A 35 14.34 1.30 42.38
C PHE A 35 14.10 1.82 40.95
N THR A 36 14.53 1.09 39.92
CA THR A 36 14.31 1.47 38.50
C THR A 36 13.28 0.61 37.78
N ARG A 37 12.86 -0.52 38.35
CA ARG A 37 11.92 -1.48 37.73
C ARG A 37 10.60 -0.84 37.38
N GLY A 38 10.00 -0.07 38.30
CA GLY A 38 8.77 0.66 38.02
C GLY A 38 8.93 1.72 36.91
N LYS A 39 10.12 2.30 36.75
CA LYS A 39 10.42 3.22 35.63
C LYS A 39 10.59 2.43 34.33
N LYS A 40 11.35 1.34 34.33
CA LYS A 40 11.53 0.47 33.15
C LYS A 40 10.21 -0.13 32.65
N ASP A 41 9.32 -0.51 33.56
CA ASP A 41 8.01 -1.08 33.19
C ASP A 41 7.10 0.01 32.60
N LYS A 42 7.12 1.23 33.16
CA LYS A 42 6.44 2.40 32.55
C LYS A 42 7.01 2.78 31.19
N ASP A 43 8.34 2.84 31.05
CA ASP A 43 9.00 3.15 29.78
C ASP A 43 8.62 2.12 28.71
N LYS A 44 8.53 0.82 29.08
CA LYS A 44 8.05 -0.24 28.18
C LYS A 44 6.58 -0.09 27.81
N GLU A 45 5.72 0.24 28.77
CA GLU A 45 4.30 0.47 28.53
C GLU A 45 4.09 1.68 27.60
N GLU A 46 4.84 2.76 27.78
CA GLU A 46 4.85 3.93 26.89
C GLU A 46 5.32 3.58 25.48
N VAL A 47 6.37 2.76 25.35
CA VAL A 47 6.84 2.27 24.04
C VAL A 47 5.77 1.40 23.37
N GLN A 48 5.18 0.45 24.11
CA GLN A 48 4.11 -0.40 23.60
C GLN A 48 2.87 0.40 23.19
N ALA A 49 2.52 1.45 23.94
CA ALA A 49 1.42 2.33 23.60
C ALA A 49 1.68 3.08 22.28
N LYS A 50 2.90 3.61 22.10
CA LYS A 50 3.30 4.27 20.84
C LYS A 50 3.35 3.29 19.67
N GLU A 51 3.85 2.07 19.88
CA GLU A 51 3.84 1.02 18.86
C GLU A 51 2.41 0.68 18.44
N ALA A 52 1.50 0.50 19.41
CA ALA A 52 0.09 0.24 19.14
C ALA A 52 -0.56 1.40 18.35
N GLU A 53 -0.27 2.65 18.71
CA GLU A 53 -0.76 3.82 17.99
C GLU A 53 -0.23 3.86 16.54
N LEU A 54 1.06 3.61 16.34
CA LEU A 54 1.66 3.56 15.00
C LEU A 54 1.03 2.44 14.16
N PHE A 55 0.83 1.25 14.72
CA PHE A 55 0.16 0.16 13.99
C PHE A 55 -1.28 0.51 13.63
N GLN A 56 -2.03 1.18 14.52
CA GLN A 56 -3.37 1.67 14.20
C GLN A 56 -3.36 2.67 13.05
N GLN A 57 -2.41 3.61 13.05
CA GLN A 57 -2.27 4.59 11.97
C GLN A 57 -1.90 3.91 10.65
N ILE A 58 -0.95 2.97 10.66
CA ILE A 58 -0.56 2.20 9.48
C ILE A 58 -1.76 1.45 8.91
N ASN A 59 -2.50 0.73 9.76
CA ASN A 59 -3.67 -0.04 9.33
C ASN A 59 -4.77 0.87 8.75
N ARG A 60 -5.03 2.03 9.39
CA ARG A 60 -5.99 3.02 8.87
C ARG A 60 -5.58 3.51 7.49
N LEU A 61 -4.32 3.94 7.34
CA LEU A 61 -3.80 4.43 6.07
C LEU A 61 -3.82 3.37 4.98
N GLN A 62 -3.55 2.10 5.32
CA GLN A 62 -3.65 1.00 4.36
C GLN A 62 -5.08 0.85 3.82
N VAL A 63 -6.09 0.83 4.69
CA VAL A 63 -7.50 0.72 4.28
C VAL A 63 -7.94 1.94 3.48
N GLU A 64 -7.55 3.15 3.89
CA GLU A 64 -7.86 4.39 3.16
C GLU A 64 -7.23 4.39 1.75
N LEU A 65 -5.97 3.96 1.63
CA LEU A 65 -5.29 3.85 0.34
C LEU A 65 -5.92 2.78 -0.56
N GLU A 66 -6.27 1.61 -0.02
CA GLU A 66 -6.95 0.56 -0.80
C GLU A 66 -8.33 1.03 -1.29
N TRP A 67 -9.07 1.74 -0.43
CA TRP A 67 -10.35 2.34 -0.81
C TRP A 67 -10.17 3.38 -1.92
N LEU A 68 -9.18 4.27 -1.80
CA LEU A 68 -8.87 5.28 -2.83
C LEU A 68 -8.50 4.62 -4.17
N ILE A 69 -7.62 3.61 -4.18
CA ILE A 69 -7.23 2.88 -5.39
C ILE A 69 -8.46 2.23 -6.05
N THR A 70 -9.31 1.59 -5.25
CA THR A 70 -10.54 0.95 -5.74
C THR A 70 -11.50 1.99 -6.32
N SER A 71 -11.66 3.13 -5.65
CA SER A 71 -12.50 4.23 -6.13
C SER A 71 -11.96 4.83 -7.45
N LEU A 72 -10.65 5.02 -7.55
CA LEU A 72 -9.99 5.56 -8.75
C LEU A 72 -10.03 4.58 -9.93
N SER A 73 -10.07 3.27 -9.67
CA SER A 73 -10.13 2.25 -10.74
C SER A 73 -11.38 2.36 -11.63
N CYS A 74 -12.47 2.98 -11.14
CA CYS A 74 -13.67 3.28 -11.91
C CYS A 74 -13.59 4.60 -12.69
N SER A 75 -12.50 5.35 -12.57
CA SER A 75 -12.31 6.65 -13.22
C SER A 75 -11.68 6.51 -14.61
N ASP A 76 -11.87 7.51 -15.48
CA ASP A 76 -11.23 7.53 -16.79
C ASP A 76 -9.70 7.59 -16.65
N ALA A 77 -9.02 6.61 -17.23
CA ALA A 77 -7.56 6.53 -17.27
C ALA A 77 -6.91 7.76 -17.94
N ARG A 78 -7.62 8.53 -18.76
CA ARG A 78 -7.13 9.81 -19.29
C ARG A 78 -7.01 10.89 -18.22
N GLU A 79 -7.95 10.96 -17.29
CA GLU A 79 -7.93 11.93 -16.20
C GLU A 79 -6.89 11.54 -15.15
N LEU A 80 -6.79 10.26 -14.81
CA LEU A 80 -5.76 9.75 -13.88
C LEU A 80 -4.33 10.04 -14.35
N ARG A 81 -4.07 10.01 -15.67
CA ARG A 81 -2.76 10.36 -16.24
C ARG A 81 -2.30 11.78 -15.90
N LYS A 82 -3.22 12.73 -15.76
CA LYS A 82 -2.89 14.13 -15.44
C LYS A 82 -2.41 14.30 -13.99
N LEU A 83 -2.74 13.36 -13.12
CA LEU A 83 -2.32 13.35 -11.73
C LEU A 83 -0.91 12.81 -11.55
N VAL A 84 -0.30 12.19 -12.58
CA VAL A 84 1.04 11.63 -12.48
C VAL A 84 2.06 12.76 -12.42
N ASP A 85 2.75 12.86 -11.28
CA ASP A 85 3.90 13.74 -11.12
C ASP A 85 5.17 13.01 -11.57
N HIS A 86 5.85 13.59 -12.56
CA HIS A 86 7.09 13.05 -13.12
C HIS A 86 8.34 13.47 -12.34
N ASP A 87 8.25 14.55 -11.56
CA ASP A 87 9.39 15.18 -10.89
C ASP A 87 9.37 14.96 -9.37
N HIS A 88 8.52 14.05 -8.87
CA HIS A 88 8.41 13.78 -7.45
C HIS A 88 9.73 13.20 -6.90
N PRO A 89 10.38 13.85 -5.91
CA PRO A 89 11.75 13.53 -5.49
C PRO A 89 11.90 12.12 -4.88
N GLU A 90 10.84 11.60 -4.25
CA GLU A 90 10.87 10.31 -3.54
C GLU A 90 10.12 9.19 -4.26
N LEU A 91 9.28 9.50 -5.25
CA LEU A 91 8.36 8.53 -5.86
C LEU A 91 8.63 8.40 -7.35
N SER A 92 9.01 7.20 -7.78
CA SER A 92 9.12 6.93 -9.21
C SER A 92 7.75 6.94 -9.89
N VAL A 93 7.74 7.23 -11.19
CA VAL A 93 6.55 7.13 -12.05
C VAL A 93 5.86 5.76 -11.92
N SER A 94 6.63 4.66 -11.80
CA SER A 94 6.06 3.33 -11.56
C SER A 94 5.24 3.25 -10.28
N ARG A 95 5.76 3.85 -9.20
CA ARG A 95 5.08 3.86 -7.90
C ARG A 95 3.83 4.73 -7.95
N TYR A 96 3.90 5.87 -8.64
CA TYR A 96 2.75 6.75 -8.86
C TYR A 96 1.62 6.04 -9.63
N CYS A 97 1.97 5.36 -10.74
CA CYS A 97 1.02 4.54 -11.50
C CYS A 97 0.36 3.47 -10.63
N ALA A 98 1.13 2.79 -9.77
CA ALA A 98 0.60 1.78 -8.85
C ALA A 98 -0.38 2.39 -7.82
N LEU A 99 -0.08 3.57 -7.28
CA LEU A 99 -0.96 4.28 -6.33
C LEU A 99 -2.26 4.78 -6.96
N LEU A 100 -2.25 5.09 -8.27
CA LEU A 100 -3.44 5.49 -9.01
C LEU A 100 -4.23 4.30 -9.59
N GLY A 101 -3.76 3.05 -9.42
CA GLY A 101 -4.35 1.88 -10.08
C GLY A 101 -4.20 1.89 -11.61
N LEU A 102 -3.27 2.68 -12.16
CA LEU A 102 -3.10 2.88 -13.59
C LEU A 102 -2.03 1.93 -14.17
N PRO A 103 -2.33 1.15 -15.23
CA PRO A 103 -1.29 0.42 -15.95
C PRO A 103 -0.26 1.38 -16.57
N ARG A 104 1.03 1.11 -16.40
CA ARG A 104 2.11 1.98 -16.89
C ARG A 104 2.07 2.20 -18.41
N SER A 105 1.62 1.20 -19.18
CA SER A 105 1.46 1.32 -20.64
C SER A 105 0.48 2.43 -21.03
N THR A 106 -0.57 2.62 -20.24
CA THR A 106 -1.61 3.62 -20.47
C THR A 106 -1.07 5.04 -20.36
N LEU A 107 -0.03 5.26 -19.53
CA LEU A 107 0.62 6.57 -19.38
C LEU A 107 1.21 7.06 -20.70
N TYR A 108 1.93 6.18 -21.40
CA TYR A 108 2.59 6.50 -22.67
C TYR A 108 1.69 6.31 -23.88
N TYR A 109 0.54 5.66 -23.71
CA TYR A 109 -0.41 5.45 -24.79
C TYR A 109 -1.00 6.78 -25.26
N ARG A 110 -0.65 7.18 -26.48
CA ARG A 110 -1.28 8.29 -27.17
C ARG A 110 -2.42 7.73 -28.03
N PRO A 111 -3.68 8.14 -27.78
CA PRO A 111 -4.77 7.69 -28.62
C PRO A 111 -4.52 8.18 -30.05
N THR A 112 -4.50 7.24 -30.99
CA THR A 112 -4.42 7.56 -32.41
C THR A 112 -5.83 7.95 -32.87
N PRO A 113 -6.04 9.17 -33.39
CA PRO A 113 -7.32 9.52 -33.96
C PRO A 113 -7.57 8.66 -35.20
N GLU A 114 -8.72 8.01 -35.27
CA GLU A 114 -9.14 7.28 -36.46
C GLU A 114 -9.45 8.25 -37.60
N LEU A 115 -9.06 7.88 -38.82
CA LEU A 115 -9.34 8.71 -39.99
C LEU A 115 -10.85 8.71 -40.27
N GLU A 116 -11.39 9.84 -40.74
CA GLU A 116 -12.81 9.96 -41.13
C GLU A 116 -13.21 8.88 -42.16
N SER A 117 -12.31 8.50 -43.06
CA SER A 117 -12.56 7.41 -44.00
C SER A 117 -12.76 6.07 -43.31
N THR A 118 -12.02 5.79 -42.23
CA THR A 118 -12.11 4.55 -41.45
C THR A 118 -13.43 4.51 -40.68
N LEU A 119 -13.82 5.62 -40.05
CA LEU A 119 -15.09 5.72 -39.35
C LEU A 119 -16.28 5.52 -40.30
N ARG A 120 -16.21 6.06 -41.53
CA ARG A 120 -17.21 5.81 -42.58
C ARG A 120 -17.30 4.35 -42.98
N ILE A 121 -16.16 3.66 -43.09
CA ILE A 121 -16.12 2.21 -43.37
C ILE A 121 -16.79 1.44 -42.22
N MET A 122 -16.41 1.71 -40.97
CA MET A 122 -16.98 1.06 -39.77
C MET A 122 -18.49 1.26 -39.71
N ALA A 123 -18.96 2.50 -39.85
CA ALA A 123 -20.38 2.82 -39.83
C ALA A 123 -21.16 2.11 -40.95
N ARG A 124 -20.56 1.97 -42.14
CA ARG A 124 -21.21 1.26 -43.25
C ARG A 124 -21.22 -0.25 -43.03
N ILE A 125 -20.16 -0.81 -42.48
CA ILE A 125 -20.09 -2.21 -42.06
C ILE A 125 -21.19 -2.53 -41.06
N ASP A 126 -21.36 -1.69 -40.03
CA ASP A 126 -22.41 -1.86 -39.02
C ASP A 126 -23.81 -1.82 -39.66
N ALA A 127 -24.06 -0.89 -40.57
CA ALA A 127 -25.33 -0.80 -41.30
C ALA A 127 -25.60 -2.07 -42.14
N LEU A 128 -24.60 -2.57 -42.87
CA LEU A 128 -24.72 -3.79 -43.66
C LEU A 128 -24.99 -5.03 -42.79
N TYR A 129 -24.40 -5.10 -41.59
CA TYR A 129 -24.67 -6.18 -40.64
C TYR A 129 -26.11 -6.17 -40.10
N LEU A 130 -26.72 -4.99 -39.96
CA LEU A 130 -28.13 -4.87 -39.58
C LEU A 130 -29.07 -5.23 -40.73
N GLU A 131 -28.68 -4.95 -41.98
CA GLU A 131 -29.44 -5.30 -43.18
C GLU A 131 -29.37 -6.80 -43.51
N ASP A 132 -28.19 -7.41 -43.41
CA ASP A 132 -27.97 -8.85 -43.64
C ASP A 132 -26.99 -9.46 -42.61
N PRO A 133 -27.50 -9.96 -41.47
CA PRO A 133 -26.68 -10.56 -40.41
C PRO A 133 -25.87 -11.79 -40.84
N CYS A 134 -26.23 -12.43 -41.97
CA CYS A 134 -25.58 -13.64 -42.47
C CYS A 134 -24.46 -13.35 -43.49
N SER A 135 -24.22 -12.07 -43.79
CA SER A 135 -23.16 -11.68 -44.72
C SER A 135 -21.77 -11.86 -44.09
N GLY A 136 -20.98 -12.76 -44.68
CA GLY A 136 -19.57 -12.92 -44.35
C GLY A 136 -18.69 -11.84 -44.99
N SER A 137 -17.43 -11.76 -44.54
CA SER A 137 -16.47 -10.71 -44.96
C SER A 137 -16.36 -10.53 -46.48
N SER A 138 -16.30 -11.62 -47.25
CA SER A 138 -16.22 -11.52 -48.72
C SER A 138 -17.39 -10.76 -49.35
N ARG A 139 -18.63 -10.97 -48.88
CA ARG A 139 -19.82 -10.28 -49.43
C ARG A 139 -19.84 -8.80 -49.07
N MET A 140 -19.41 -8.49 -47.87
CA MET A 140 -19.37 -7.13 -47.39
C MET A 140 -18.29 -6.29 -48.08
N VAL A 141 -17.14 -6.89 -48.46
CA VAL A 141 -16.17 -6.22 -49.36
C VAL A 141 -16.84 -5.84 -50.69
N ASP A 142 -17.62 -6.74 -51.27
CA ASP A 142 -18.35 -6.46 -52.52
C ASP A 142 -19.39 -5.35 -52.34
N TYR A 143 -20.11 -5.33 -51.21
CA TYR A 143 -21.06 -4.25 -50.90
C TYR A 143 -20.39 -2.90 -50.73
N LEU A 144 -19.28 -2.84 -49.98
CA LEU A 144 -18.50 -1.62 -49.80
C LEU A 144 -17.89 -1.13 -51.12
N ALA A 145 -17.44 -2.06 -51.98
CA ALA A 145 -16.96 -1.72 -53.31
C ALA A 145 -18.06 -1.13 -54.20
N ARG A 146 -19.30 -1.65 -54.12
CA ARG A 146 -20.47 -1.09 -54.82
C ARG A 146 -20.83 0.31 -54.33
N ASP A 147 -20.62 0.57 -53.04
CA ASP A 147 -20.85 1.88 -52.41
C ASP A 147 -19.69 2.88 -52.65
N GLY A 148 -18.71 2.53 -53.48
CA GLY A 148 -17.59 3.39 -53.83
C GLY A 148 -16.46 3.43 -52.79
N ILE A 149 -16.44 2.48 -51.87
CA ILE A 149 -15.45 2.36 -50.79
C ILE A 149 -14.64 1.06 -50.99
N PRO A 150 -13.68 1.03 -51.92
CA PRO A 150 -12.88 -0.16 -52.16
C PRO A 150 -11.96 -0.43 -50.96
N ILE A 151 -12.16 -1.57 -50.30
CA ILE A 151 -11.31 -2.06 -49.21
C ILE A 151 -10.75 -3.46 -49.52
N SER A 152 -9.54 -3.74 -49.07
CA SER A 152 -9.00 -5.10 -49.09
C SER A 152 -9.55 -5.91 -47.92
N ARG A 153 -9.56 -7.25 -48.06
CA ARG A 153 -10.01 -8.16 -47.00
C ARG A 153 -9.19 -8.04 -45.71
N ASP A 154 -7.92 -7.66 -45.80
CA ASP A 154 -7.03 -7.42 -44.64
C ASP A 154 -7.36 -6.13 -43.87
N ARG A 155 -8.13 -5.22 -44.49
CA ARG A 155 -8.54 -3.94 -43.91
C ARG A 155 -10.01 -3.93 -43.48
N MET A 156 -10.62 -5.11 -43.50
CA MET A 156 -12.00 -5.36 -43.16
C MET A 156 -12.12 -5.88 -41.73
#